data_AF-A0A3N7F303-F1
#
_entry.id   AF-A0A3N7F303-F1
#
_cell.length_a   1.000
_cell.length_b   1.000
_cell.length_c   1.000
_cell.angle_alpha   90.00
_cell.angle_beta   90.00
_cell.angle_gamma   90.00
#
_symmetry.space_group_name_H-M   'P 1'
#
loop_
_entity.id
_entity.type
_entity.pdbx_description
1 polymer ?
#
loop_
_entity_poly.entity_id
_entity_poly.type
_entity_poly.pdbx_seq_one_letter_code
_entity_poly.pdbx_strand_id
1 'polypeptide(L)'
;MIPAAVETEILRRIRAAEEQHGVRVLLAVESGSRAWGFESPNSDFDARFIYAHPQDWYLSVGLEEQRDVIEYPIVDDIDLNGWDVRKALRLFWKSNPAFIEWIQSPIIYAEHGSFAAQVRSLMPSIYSCESGVHHYRSMAKTNFRGYLKGDLVPLKKYFYVLRPLLSVRWLERYGGAAPIEFQKLLHLIEGDQLLVADIEALLARKRAAPEMGLEPPVRSIHAFIEAELERLESIRPPAPQRGEVVSKLNEVFHRSLRDAWA
;
A
#
# COMPACT_ATOMS: atom_id res chain seq x y z
N MET A 1 -6.88 -14.61 6.17
CA MET A 1 -6.29 -14.93 7.51
C MET A 1 -4.91 -15.51 7.29
N ILE A 2 -3.89 -15.06 8.02
CA ILE A 2 -2.51 -15.57 7.88
C ILE A 2 -2.37 -16.90 8.64
N PRO A 3 -1.81 -17.97 8.04
CA PRO A 3 -1.54 -19.20 8.78
C PRO A 3 -0.54 -18.97 9.93
N ALA A 4 -0.80 -19.54 11.11
CA ALA A 4 0.00 -19.30 12.32
C ALA A 4 1.50 -19.65 12.15
N ALA A 5 1.82 -20.69 11.37
CA ALA A 5 3.20 -21.06 11.07
C ALA A 5 3.92 -19.98 10.23
N VAL A 6 3.22 -19.41 9.25
CA VAL A 6 3.76 -18.33 8.40
C VAL A 6 3.92 -17.05 9.21
N GLU A 7 2.93 -16.70 10.03
CA GLU A 7 3.03 -15.55 10.94
C GLU A 7 4.23 -15.69 11.89
N THR A 8 4.43 -16.86 12.46
CA THR A 8 5.59 -17.16 13.32
C THR A 8 6.91 -16.97 12.57
N GLU A 9 6.99 -17.44 11.32
CA GLU A 9 8.18 -17.30 10.49
C GLU A 9 8.44 -15.84 10.09
N ILE A 10 7.41 -15.09 9.72
CA ILE A 10 7.51 -13.64 9.45
C ILE A 10 8.05 -12.91 10.68
N LEU A 11 7.49 -13.17 11.87
CA LEU A 11 7.96 -12.57 13.12
C LEU A 11 9.39 -12.96 13.49
N ARG A 12 9.81 -14.18 13.12
CA ARG A 12 11.20 -14.62 13.31
C ARG A 12 12.15 -13.87 12.37
N ARG A 13 11.78 -13.69 11.09
CA ARG A 13 12.59 -12.93 10.11
C ARG A 13 12.66 -11.45 10.45
N ILE A 14 11.58 -10.86 10.95
CA ILE A 14 11.56 -9.46 11.43
C ILE A 14 12.55 -9.29 12.59
N ARG A 15 12.53 -10.19 13.58
CA ARG A 15 13.49 -10.15 14.70
C ARG A 15 14.94 -10.32 14.24
N ALA A 16 15.18 -11.23 13.30
CA ALA A 16 16.50 -11.40 12.69
C ALA A 16 16.96 -10.13 11.95
N ALA A 17 16.05 -9.41 11.29
CA ALA A 17 16.36 -8.15 10.63
C ALA A 17 16.73 -7.05 11.65
N GLU A 18 16.03 -6.96 12.78
CA GLU A 18 16.38 -6.06 13.88
C GLU A 18 17.81 -6.31 14.39
N GLU A 19 18.15 -7.58 14.65
CA GLU A 19 19.47 -7.99 15.13
C GLU A 19 20.57 -7.74 14.09
N GLN A 20 20.33 -8.17 12.84
CA GLN A 20 21.30 -8.05 11.75
C GLN A 20 21.64 -6.60 11.42
N HIS A 21 20.64 -5.71 11.42
CA HIS A 21 20.81 -4.32 11.02
C HIS A 21 20.98 -3.36 12.19
N GLY A 22 20.85 -3.84 13.43
CA GLY A 22 20.90 -2.99 14.62
C GLY A 22 19.77 -1.96 14.64
N VAL A 23 18.57 -2.36 14.22
CA VAL A 23 17.39 -1.49 14.12
C VAL A 23 16.26 -1.98 15.02
N ARG A 24 15.24 -1.15 15.21
CA ARG A 24 14.03 -1.47 15.94
C ARG A 24 12.79 -1.31 15.07
N VAL A 25 11.97 -2.33 14.97
CA VAL A 25 10.74 -2.32 14.18
C VAL A 25 9.64 -1.62 14.96
N LEU A 26 9.06 -0.58 14.35
CA LEU A 26 7.98 0.24 14.91
C LEU A 26 6.60 -0.27 14.50
N LEU A 27 6.51 -0.81 13.29
CA LEU A 27 5.28 -1.32 12.70
C LEU A 27 5.66 -2.39 11.67
N ALA A 28 5.00 -3.54 11.70
CA ALA A 28 5.05 -4.55 10.65
C ALA A 28 3.63 -4.99 10.31
N VAL A 29 3.33 -5.04 9.02
CA VAL A 29 1.98 -5.30 8.50
C VAL A 29 2.05 -6.19 7.27
N GLU A 30 0.94 -6.84 6.97
CA GLU A 30 0.74 -7.43 5.65
C GLU A 30 0.34 -6.33 4.64
N SER A 31 0.79 -6.47 3.40
CA SER A 31 0.41 -5.62 2.28
C SER A 31 -0.21 -6.46 1.15
N GLY A 32 -0.32 -5.87 -0.04
CA GLY A 32 -0.75 -6.59 -1.24
C GLY A 32 -2.12 -7.26 -1.11
N SER A 33 -2.26 -8.41 -1.76
CA SER A 33 -3.57 -9.03 -2.02
C SER A 33 -4.33 -9.48 -0.76
N ARG A 34 -3.60 -9.84 0.30
CA ARG A 34 -4.15 -10.23 1.61
C ARG A 34 -4.68 -9.02 2.36
N ALA A 35 -3.92 -7.94 2.39
CA ALA A 35 -4.38 -6.68 2.99
C ALA A 35 -5.55 -6.07 2.21
N TRP A 36 -5.60 -6.28 0.89
CA TRP A 36 -6.72 -5.86 0.03
C TRP A 36 -7.99 -6.73 0.19
N GLY A 37 -7.90 -7.92 0.79
CA GLY A 37 -9.04 -8.82 1.07
C GLY A 37 -9.47 -9.73 -0.11
N PHE A 38 -8.54 -9.99 -1.02
CA PHE A 38 -8.81 -10.83 -2.20
C PHE A 38 -7.69 -11.82 -2.49
N GLU A 39 -7.02 -12.29 -1.45
CA GLU A 39 -5.98 -13.31 -1.54
C GLU A 39 -6.50 -14.61 -2.18
N SER A 40 -5.59 -15.33 -2.81
CA SER A 40 -5.73 -16.73 -3.17
C SER A 40 -4.83 -17.59 -2.27
N PRO A 41 -5.03 -18.93 -2.21
CA PRO A 41 -4.15 -19.81 -1.44
C PRO A 41 -2.67 -19.67 -1.77
N ASN A 42 -2.32 -19.42 -3.04
CA ASN A 42 -0.93 -19.24 -3.51
C ASN A 42 -0.53 -17.75 -3.59
N SER A 43 -1.24 -16.86 -2.89
CA SER A 43 -0.77 -15.48 -2.79
C SER A 43 0.41 -15.40 -1.85
N ASP A 44 1.47 -14.73 -2.31
CA ASP A 44 2.63 -14.35 -1.51
C ASP A 44 2.20 -13.64 -0.22
N PHE A 45 3.09 -13.65 0.76
CA PHE A 45 2.99 -12.90 2.01
C PHE A 45 3.83 -11.64 1.88
N ASP A 46 3.16 -10.52 1.67
CA ASP A 46 3.78 -9.22 1.48
C ASP A 46 4.04 -8.55 2.84
N ALA A 47 5.03 -9.06 3.59
CA ALA A 47 5.40 -8.49 4.88
C ALA A 47 6.16 -7.17 4.69
N ARG A 48 5.62 -6.09 5.25
CA ARG A 48 6.20 -4.74 5.16
C ARG A 48 6.39 -4.16 6.54
N PHE A 49 7.56 -3.57 6.80
CA PHE A 49 7.86 -3.02 8.11
C PHE A 49 8.46 -1.61 8.07
N ILE A 50 8.21 -0.83 9.11
CA ILE A 50 8.87 0.45 9.39
C ILE A 50 9.81 0.23 10.56
N TYR A 51 11.06 0.67 10.42
CA TYR A 51 12.07 0.53 11.46
C TYR A 51 12.76 1.85 11.77
N ALA A 52 13.42 1.91 12.93
CA ALA A 52 14.25 3.02 13.34
C ALA A 52 15.67 2.54 13.67
N HIS A 53 16.67 3.28 13.17
CA HIS A 53 18.05 3.20 13.65
C HIS A 53 18.23 3.82 15.04
N PRO A 54 19.39 3.60 15.71
CA PRO A 54 19.82 4.38 16.86
C PRO A 54 19.98 5.86 16.51
N GLN A 55 19.90 6.75 17.51
CA GLN A 55 19.97 8.20 17.29
C GLN A 55 21.24 8.66 16.56
N ASP A 56 22.40 8.10 16.90
CA ASP A 56 23.69 8.48 16.31
C ASP A 56 23.77 8.21 14.81
N TRP A 57 22.99 7.25 14.30
CA TRP A 57 22.90 6.98 12.86
C TRP A 57 22.35 8.21 12.11
N TYR A 58 21.31 8.84 12.66
CA TYR A 58 20.71 10.05 12.08
C TYR A 58 21.52 11.31 12.32
N LEU A 59 22.42 11.31 13.31
CA LEU A 59 23.34 12.42 13.60
C LEU A 59 24.69 12.24 12.87
N SER A 60 24.62 11.70 11.65
CA SER A 60 25.77 11.48 10.78
C SER A 60 25.90 12.61 9.75
N VAL A 61 27.15 13.01 9.46
CA VAL A 61 27.45 13.94 8.35
C VAL A 61 27.02 13.35 7.00
N GLY A 62 27.14 12.02 6.86
CA GLY A 62 26.83 11.29 5.64
C GLY A 62 25.45 10.62 5.67
N LEU A 63 24.45 11.25 6.29
CA LEU A 63 23.12 10.66 6.45
C LEU A 63 22.42 10.38 5.11
N GLU A 64 22.63 11.24 4.11
CA GLU A 64 21.98 11.08 2.79
C GLU A 64 22.59 9.95 1.95
N GLU A 65 23.81 9.50 2.29
CA GLU A 65 24.49 8.36 1.69
C GLU A 65 24.10 7.03 2.34
N GLN A 66 23.45 7.06 3.50
CA GLN A 66 23.02 5.85 4.19
C GLN A 66 21.77 5.25 3.52
N ARG A 67 21.75 3.92 3.43
CA ARG A 67 20.60 3.19 2.86
C ARG A 67 19.43 3.22 3.85
N ASP A 68 18.27 3.64 3.36
CA ASP A 68 17.03 3.84 4.13
C ASP A 68 15.99 2.71 3.91
N VAL A 69 16.43 1.57 3.36
CA VAL A 69 15.61 0.38 3.07
C VAL A 69 16.34 -0.90 3.46
N ILE A 70 15.58 -1.88 3.95
CA ILE A 70 16.02 -3.27 4.17
C ILE A 70 15.15 -4.15 3.28
N GLU A 71 15.78 -4.96 2.42
CA GLU A 71 15.10 -5.78 1.42
C GLU A 71 15.75 -7.16 1.41
N TYR A 72 14.94 -8.22 1.43
CA TYR A 72 15.40 -9.60 1.37
C TYR A 72 14.89 -10.28 0.10
N PRO A 73 15.60 -11.30 -0.43
CA PRO A 73 15.04 -12.16 -1.46
C PRO A 73 13.75 -12.83 -0.98
N ILE A 74 12.81 -13.05 -1.89
CA ILE A 74 11.58 -13.81 -1.61
C ILE A 74 11.97 -15.27 -1.38
N VAL A 75 11.62 -15.80 -0.21
CA VAL A 75 11.86 -17.19 0.19
C VAL A 75 10.60 -17.71 0.90
N ASP A 76 10.14 -18.91 0.54
CA ASP A 76 8.91 -19.52 1.06
C ASP A 76 7.66 -18.62 0.87
N ASP A 77 7.57 -17.97 -0.30
CA ASP A 77 6.52 -17.03 -0.67
C ASP A 77 6.39 -15.81 0.26
N ILE A 78 7.38 -15.56 1.13
CA ILE A 78 7.44 -14.38 1.99
C ILE A 78 8.33 -13.33 1.34
N ASP A 79 7.72 -12.20 0.98
CA ASP A 79 8.42 -11.00 0.53
C ASP A 79 8.55 -10.02 1.70
N LEU A 80 9.77 -9.86 2.22
CA LEU A 80 10.05 -9.08 3.42
C LEU A 80 10.84 -7.81 3.07
N ASN A 81 10.20 -6.64 3.23
CA ASN A 81 10.82 -5.35 2.93
C ASN A 81 10.48 -4.32 4.00
N GLY A 82 11.42 -3.43 4.30
CA GLY A 82 11.22 -2.40 5.29
C GLY A 82 11.80 -1.05 4.91
N TRP A 83 11.21 -0.01 5.47
CA TRP A 83 11.63 1.37 5.31
C TRP A 83 12.05 1.97 6.65
N ASP A 84 13.14 2.72 6.62
CA ASP A 84 13.52 3.58 7.72
C ASP A 84 12.38 4.60 8.02
N VAL A 85 12.21 4.94 9.29
CA VAL A 85 11.14 5.82 9.77
C VAL A 85 11.21 7.21 9.16
N ARG A 86 12.40 7.76 8.88
CA ARG A 86 12.55 9.06 8.19
C ARG A 86 12.05 8.94 6.76
N LYS A 87 12.39 7.86 6.05
CA LYS A 87 11.85 7.57 4.70
C LYS A 87 10.33 7.43 4.73
N ALA A 88 9.81 6.65 5.67
CA ALA A 88 8.40 6.38 5.84
C ALA A 88 7.59 7.67 6.04
N LEU A 89 8.06 8.57 6.91
CA LEU A 89 7.44 9.87 7.16
C LEU A 89 7.54 10.82 5.94
N ARG A 90 8.62 10.74 5.15
CA ARG A 90 8.71 11.48 3.87
C ARG A 90 7.70 10.96 2.84
N LEU A 91 7.49 9.65 2.77
CA LEU A 91 6.48 9.04 1.91
C LEU A 91 5.07 9.39 2.36
N PHE A 92 4.82 9.43 3.67
CA PHE A 92 3.58 9.90 4.26
C PHE A 92 3.27 11.34 3.85
N TRP A 93 4.25 12.24 3.99
CA TRP A 93 4.13 13.64 3.61
C TRP A 93 3.79 13.82 2.11
N LYS A 94 4.32 12.95 1.26
CA LYS A 94 4.03 12.92 -0.19
C LYS A 94 2.74 12.18 -0.55
N SER A 95 1.97 11.73 0.45
CA SER A 95 0.75 10.93 0.26
C SER A 95 0.99 9.70 -0.62
N ASN A 96 2.15 9.06 -0.46
CA ASN A 96 2.52 7.89 -1.23
C ASN A 96 1.52 6.74 -0.96
N PRO A 97 0.90 6.13 -1.99
CA PRO A 97 -0.11 5.10 -1.80
C PRO A 97 0.36 3.90 -0.99
N ALA A 98 1.60 3.44 -1.18
CA ALA A 98 2.09 2.26 -0.47
C ALA A 98 2.19 2.53 1.04
N PHE A 99 2.73 3.68 1.47
CA PHE A 99 2.74 4.03 2.89
C PHE A 99 1.32 4.13 3.46
N ILE A 100 0.42 4.80 2.73
CA ILE A 100 -0.98 5.00 3.15
C ILE A 100 -1.73 3.68 3.25
N GLU A 101 -1.42 2.71 2.39
CA GLU A 101 -1.92 1.34 2.50
C GLU A 101 -1.34 0.64 3.73
N TRP A 102 -0.03 0.68 3.95
CA TRP A 102 0.61 -0.02 5.08
C TRP A 102 0.03 0.40 6.44
N ILE A 103 -0.13 1.70 6.69
CA ILE A 103 -0.67 2.19 7.97
C ILE A 103 -2.16 1.87 8.17
N GLN A 104 -2.87 1.54 7.09
CA GLN A 104 -4.28 1.14 7.09
C GLN A 104 -4.47 -0.38 7.06
N SER A 105 -3.39 -1.17 6.97
CA SER A 105 -3.51 -2.62 6.86
C SER A 105 -4.30 -3.22 8.03
N PRO A 106 -5.29 -4.09 7.75
CA PRO A 106 -6.06 -4.77 8.79
C PRO A 106 -5.28 -5.92 9.44
N ILE A 107 -4.13 -6.31 8.89
CA ILE A 107 -3.31 -7.42 9.37
C ILE A 107 -1.97 -6.85 9.85
N ILE A 108 -1.81 -6.80 11.17
CA ILE A 108 -0.65 -6.25 11.85
C ILE A 108 0.14 -7.41 12.44
N TYR A 109 1.42 -7.53 12.06
CA TYR A 109 2.35 -8.49 12.63
C TYR A 109 2.99 -7.97 13.92
N ALA A 110 3.42 -6.71 13.92
CA ALA A 110 4.02 -6.08 15.08
C ALA A 110 3.70 -4.59 15.11
N GLU A 111 3.52 -4.03 16.29
CA GLU A 111 3.38 -2.59 16.50
C GLU A 111 4.07 -2.27 17.83
N HIS A 112 5.07 -1.38 17.81
CA HIS A 112 5.85 -1.00 18.97
C HIS A 112 5.87 0.52 19.15
N GLY A 113 5.73 0.95 20.41
CA GLY A 113 5.67 2.37 20.75
C GLY A 113 4.45 3.08 20.16
N SER A 114 4.58 4.39 19.94
CA SER A 114 3.46 5.25 19.55
C SER A 114 3.44 5.63 18.07
N PHE A 115 4.33 5.08 17.23
CA PHE A 115 4.48 5.48 15.82
C PHE A 115 3.18 5.32 15.03
N ALA A 116 2.62 4.10 15.00
CA ALA A 116 1.47 3.78 14.16
C ALA A 116 0.21 4.55 14.56
N ALA A 117 -0.05 4.69 15.86
CA ALA A 117 -1.15 5.50 16.39
C ALA A 117 -1.01 7.00 15.99
N GLN A 118 0.21 7.54 16.06
CA GLN A 118 0.46 8.94 15.68
C GLN A 118 0.27 9.18 14.18
N VAL A 119 0.84 8.34 13.30
CA VAL A 119 0.68 8.54 11.85
C VAL A 119 -0.77 8.35 11.40
N ARG A 120 -1.50 7.39 11.98
CA ARG A 120 -2.94 7.21 11.71
C ARG A 120 -3.75 8.42 12.13
N SER A 121 -3.47 9.02 13.30
CA SER A 121 -4.19 10.22 13.77
C SER A 121 -3.86 11.48 12.97
N LEU A 122 -2.65 11.58 12.41
CA LEU A 122 -2.23 12.70 11.55
C LEU A 122 -2.74 12.58 10.11
N MET A 123 -3.15 11.40 9.65
CA MET A 123 -3.51 11.13 8.26
C MET A 123 -4.51 12.14 7.66
N PRO A 124 -5.61 12.52 8.35
CA PRO A 124 -6.55 13.51 7.81
C PRO A 124 -5.92 14.90 7.57
N SER A 125 -4.87 15.25 8.31
CA SER A 125 -4.21 16.56 8.20
C SER A 125 -3.03 16.58 7.22
N ILE A 126 -2.52 15.41 6.84
CA ILE A 126 -1.32 15.26 5.99
C ILE A 126 -1.67 14.79 4.58
N TYR A 127 -2.70 13.96 4.45
CA TYR A 127 -3.05 13.37 3.18
C TYR A 127 -3.55 14.43 2.18
N SER A 128 -2.93 14.45 1.00
CA SER A 128 -3.31 15.30 -0.11
C SER A 128 -4.06 14.46 -1.14
N CYS A 129 -5.36 14.72 -1.30
CA CYS A 129 -6.16 14.09 -2.35
C CYS A 129 -5.58 14.37 -3.74
N GLU A 130 -5.02 15.55 -3.97
CA GLU A 130 -4.35 15.88 -5.23
C GLU A 130 -3.17 14.95 -5.52
N SER A 131 -2.26 14.82 -4.55
CA SER A 131 -1.12 13.90 -4.67
C SER A 131 -1.60 12.45 -4.83
N GLY A 132 -2.64 12.05 -4.08
CA GLY A 132 -3.26 10.73 -4.18
C GLY A 132 -3.83 10.45 -5.58
N VAL A 133 -4.59 11.37 -6.15
CA VAL A 133 -5.13 11.25 -7.52
C VAL A 133 -4.01 11.09 -8.53
N HIS A 134 -2.95 11.89 -8.44
CA HIS A 134 -1.78 11.76 -9.31
C HIS A 134 -1.10 10.39 -9.21
N HIS A 135 -0.86 9.91 -7.99
CA HIS A 135 -0.22 8.61 -7.77
C HIS A 135 -1.08 7.46 -8.26
N TYR A 136 -2.36 7.42 -7.90
CA TYR A 136 -3.27 6.35 -8.31
C TYR A 136 -3.52 6.35 -9.82
N ARG A 137 -3.70 7.51 -10.45
CA ARG A 137 -3.80 7.62 -11.92
C ARG A 137 -2.55 7.08 -12.61
N SER A 138 -1.37 7.48 -12.15
CA SER A 138 -0.09 7.02 -12.72
C SER A 138 0.07 5.50 -12.58
N MET A 139 -0.27 4.97 -11.41
CA MET A 139 -0.25 3.53 -11.13
C MET A 139 -1.22 2.76 -12.03
N ALA A 140 -2.48 3.20 -12.14
CA ALA A 140 -3.48 2.60 -13.02
C ALA A 140 -3.00 2.58 -14.47
N LYS A 141 -2.53 3.73 -14.98
CA LYS A 141 -2.04 3.87 -16.37
C LYS A 141 -0.85 2.96 -16.65
N THR A 142 0.09 2.88 -15.72
CA THR A 142 1.28 2.03 -15.86
C THR A 142 0.93 0.55 -15.87
N ASN A 143 0.08 0.10 -14.94
CA ASN A 143 -0.35 -1.30 -14.86
C ASN A 143 -1.23 -1.69 -16.05
N PHE A 144 -2.13 -0.81 -16.51
CA PHE A 144 -2.95 -1.05 -17.69
C PHE A 144 -2.09 -1.25 -18.94
N ARG A 145 -1.16 -0.32 -19.19
CA ARG A 145 -0.23 -0.42 -20.33
C ARG A 145 0.67 -1.66 -20.24
N GLY A 146 1.13 -2.01 -19.05
CA GLY A 146 2.09 -3.11 -18.86
C GLY A 146 1.48 -4.50 -18.96
N TYR A 147 0.21 -4.68 -18.56
CA TYR A 147 -0.37 -6.01 -18.39
C TYR A 147 -1.66 -6.26 -19.19
N LEU A 148 -2.42 -5.22 -19.54
CA LEU A 148 -3.81 -5.39 -19.99
C LEU A 148 -4.03 -4.95 -21.45
N LYS A 149 -2.99 -4.82 -22.28
CA LYS A 149 -3.12 -4.41 -23.70
C LYS A 149 -3.05 -5.56 -24.72
N GLY A 150 -2.87 -6.81 -24.28
CA GLY A 150 -2.82 -7.97 -25.16
C GLY A 150 -4.19 -8.61 -25.43
N ASP A 151 -4.25 -9.50 -26.42
CA ASP A 151 -5.45 -10.30 -26.74
C ASP A 151 -5.79 -11.29 -25.62
N LEU A 152 -4.76 -11.73 -24.89
CA LEU A 152 -4.89 -12.50 -23.65
C LEU A 152 -4.17 -11.75 -22.54
N VAL A 153 -4.82 -11.62 -21.38
CA VAL A 153 -4.34 -10.83 -20.25
C VAL A 153 -4.36 -11.65 -18.97
N PRO A 154 -3.41 -11.42 -18.04
CA PRO A 154 -3.42 -12.06 -16.73
C PRO A 154 -4.53 -11.43 -15.88
N LEU A 155 -5.63 -12.16 -15.66
CA LEU A 155 -6.83 -11.58 -15.05
C LEU A 155 -6.57 -11.00 -13.65
N LYS A 156 -5.61 -11.53 -12.89
CA LYS A 156 -5.21 -10.98 -11.58
C LYS A 156 -4.71 -9.54 -11.65
N LYS A 157 -4.20 -9.08 -12.81
CA LYS A 157 -3.68 -7.72 -12.99
C LYS A 157 -4.80 -6.67 -13.13
N TYR A 158 -6.05 -7.07 -13.36
CA TYR A 158 -7.19 -6.14 -13.29
C TYR A 158 -7.28 -5.45 -11.94
N PHE A 159 -7.04 -6.16 -10.83
CA PHE A 159 -7.11 -5.56 -9.50
C PHE A 159 -6.05 -4.47 -9.24
N TYR A 160 -4.90 -4.55 -9.92
CA TYR A 160 -3.84 -3.55 -9.84
C TYR A 160 -4.14 -2.27 -10.65
N VAL A 161 -5.24 -2.28 -11.43
CA VAL A 161 -5.75 -1.12 -12.17
C VAL A 161 -7.07 -0.64 -11.55
N LEU A 162 -8.00 -1.55 -11.28
CA LEU A 162 -9.28 -1.24 -10.65
C LEU A 162 -9.11 -0.58 -9.29
N ARG A 163 -8.25 -1.12 -8.43
CA ARG A 163 -8.07 -0.58 -7.09
C ARG A 163 -7.63 0.90 -7.12
N PRO A 164 -6.55 1.29 -7.84
CA PRO A 164 -6.20 2.71 -7.97
C PRO A 164 -7.31 3.58 -8.57
N LEU A 165 -8.03 3.11 -9.59
CA LEU A 165 -9.13 3.89 -10.20
C LEU A 165 -10.28 4.12 -9.21
N LEU A 166 -10.67 3.09 -8.47
CA LEU A 166 -11.69 3.22 -7.42
C LEU A 166 -11.18 4.05 -6.24
N SER A 167 -9.88 4.01 -5.93
CA SER A 167 -9.29 4.93 -4.96
C SER A 167 -9.42 6.39 -5.42
N VAL A 168 -9.24 6.69 -6.71
CA VAL A 168 -9.50 8.05 -7.22
C VAL A 168 -10.97 8.45 -7.00
N ARG A 169 -11.93 7.58 -7.34
CA ARG A 169 -13.35 7.84 -7.06
C ARG A 169 -13.65 8.06 -5.57
N TRP A 170 -12.98 7.32 -4.69
CA TRP A 170 -13.09 7.52 -3.24
C TRP A 170 -12.60 8.91 -2.84
N LEU A 171 -11.43 9.30 -3.32
CA LEU A 171 -10.83 10.61 -3.03
C LEU A 171 -11.74 11.75 -3.50
N GLU A 172 -12.33 11.62 -4.70
CA GLU A 172 -13.28 12.59 -5.26
C GLU A 172 -14.56 12.70 -4.42
N ARG A 173 -15.07 11.56 -3.91
CA ARG A 173 -16.34 11.51 -3.16
C ARG A 173 -16.20 11.90 -1.69
N TYR A 174 -15.10 11.52 -1.05
CA TYR A 174 -14.95 11.59 0.40
C TYR A 174 -13.84 12.54 0.88
N GLY A 175 -12.98 13.03 -0.02
CA GLY A 175 -11.93 13.99 0.34
C GLY A 175 -10.86 13.45 1.28
N GLY A 176 -10.64 12.13 1.30
CA GLY A 176 -9.66 11.47 2.18
C GLY A 176 -9.02 10.24 1.56
N ALA A 177 -8.06 9.66 2.28
CA ALA A 177 -7.39 8.43 1.86
C ALA A 177 -8.38 7.27 1.67
N ALA A 178 -8.22 6.52 0.58
CA ALA A 178 -9.04 5.34 0.31
C ALA A 178 -8.68 4.20 1.28
N PRO A 179 -9.67 3.39 1.70
CA PRO A 179 -9.42 2.21 2.52
C PRO A 179 -8.57 1.18 1.76
N ILE A 180 -7.84 0.38 2.51
CA ILE A 180 -7.01 -0.68 1.93
C ILE A 180 -7.84 -1.86 1.39
N GLU A 181 -9.01 -2.12 1.94
CA GLU A 181 -9.83 -3.25 1.52
C GLU A 181 -10.58 -2.94 0.21
N PHE A 182 -10.39 -3.76 -0.82
CA PHE A 182 -10.98 -3.54 -2.15
C PHE A 182 -12.51 -3.58 -2.12
N GLN A 183 -13.09 -4.48 -1.32
CA GLN A 183 -14.55 -4.62 -1.20
C GLN A 183 -15.23 -3.31 -0.76
N LYS A 184 -14.58 -2.51 0.10
CA LYS A 184 -15.11 -1.22 0.56
C LYS A 184 -15.23 -0.19 -0.56
N LEU A 185 -14.54 -0.40 -1.69
CA LEU A 185 -14.56 0.49 -2.84
C LEU A 185 -15.67 0.16 -3.86
N LEU A 186 -16.25 -1.05 -3.82
CA LEU A 186 -17.18 -1.51 -4.88
C LEU A 186 -18.49 -0.72 -4.92
N HIS A 187 -18.93 -0.13 -3.80
CA HIS A 187 -20.12 0.73 -3.77
C HIS A 187 -19.97 1.97 -4.68
N LEU A 188 -18.75 2.36 -5.07
CA LEU A 188 -18.49 3.49 -5.97
C LEU A 188 -18.89 3.22 -7.43
N ILE A 189 -19.24 1.97 -7.74
CA ILE A 189 -19.67 1.51 -9.07
C ILE A 189 -20.99 0.71 -9.01
N GLU A 190 -21.75 0.81 -7.92
CA GLU A 190 -23.00 0.06 -7.72
C GLU A 190 -24.08 0.33 -8.78
N GLY A 191 -23.99 1.46 -9.49
CA GLY A 191 -24.88 1.81 -10.60
C GLY A 191 -24.64 1.00 -11.88
N ASP A 192 -23.51 0.30 -12.01
CA ASP A 192 -23.19 -0.56 -13.16
C ASP A 192 -23.23 -2.05 -12.74
N GLN A 193 -24.43 -2.63 -12.84
CA GLN A 193 -24.69 -3.99 -12.39
C GLN A 193 -23.85 -5.04 -13.13
N LEU A 194 -23.59 -4.84 -14.43
CA LEU A 194 -22.79 -5.77 -15.22
C LEU A 194 -21.32 -5.71 -14.80
N LEU A 195 -20.76 -4.51 -14.64
CA LEU A 195 -19.39 -4.33 -14.18
C LEU A 195 -19.17 -4.96 -12.80
N VAL A 196 -20.10 -4.72 -11.86
CA VAL A 196 -20.01 -5.28 -10.50
C VAL A 196 -20.06 -6.81 -10.55
N ALA A 197 -21.00 -7.40 -11.31
CA ALA A 197 -21.11 -8.84 -11.44
C ALA A 197 -19.83 -9.47 -12.04
N ASP A 198 -19.23 -8.84 -13.04
CA ASP A 198 -17.99 -9.32 -13.65
C ASP A 198 -16.78 -9.20 -12.71
N ILE A 199 -16.70 -8.15 -11.89
CA ILE A 199 -15.67 -8.01 -10.86
C ILE A 199 -15.83 -9.07 -9.77
N GLU A 200 -17.05 -9.32 -9.31
CA GLU A 200 -17.35 -10.35 -8.31
C GLU A 200 -17.05 -11.75 -8.84
N ALA A 201 -17.40 -12.04 -10.08
CA ALA A 201 -17.04 -13.29 -10.75
C ALA A 201 -15.51 -13.44 -10.82
N LEU A 202 -14.79 -12.38 -11.16
CA LEU A 202 -13.33 -12.39 -11.20
C LEU A 202 -12.71 -12.60 -9.81
N LEU A 203 -13.27 -12.00 -8.76
CA LEU A 203 -12.86 -12.22 -7.36
C LEU A 203 -13.09 -13.67 -6.94
N ALA A 204 -14.26 -14.24 -7.25
CA ALA A 204 -14.58 -15.62 -6.95
C ALA A 204 -13.62 -16.59 -7.65
N ARG A 205 -13.34 -16.36 -8.94
CA ARG A 205 -12.38 -17.15 -9.71
C ARG A 205 -10.98 -17.06 -9.12
N LYS A 206 -10.52 -15.87 -8.72
CA LYS A 206 -9.21 -15.69 -8.08
C LYS A 206 -9.07 -16.49 -6.79
N ARG A 207 -10.13 -16.52 -5.97
CA ARG A 207 -10.15 -17.27 -4.71
C ARG A 207 -10.16 -18.78 -4.93
N ALA A 208 -10.84 -19.24 -5.98
CA ALA A 208 -10.97 -20.66 -6.30
C ALA A 208 -9.77 -21.25 -7.07
N ALA A 209 -9.16 -20.46 -7.96
CA ALA A 209 -8.06 -20.88 -8.82
C ALA A 209 -6.85 -19.94 -8.62
N PRO A 210 -5.77 -20.42 -7.98
CA PRO A 210 -4.60 -19.60 -7.69
C PRO A 210 -3.84 -19.15 -8.96
N GLU A 211 -3.91 -19.93 -10.03
CA GLU A 211 -3.34 -19.62 -11.35
C GLU A 211 -4.47 -19.21 -12.31
N MET A 212 -4.86 -17.93 -12.31
CA MET A 212 -5.57 -17.37 -13.46
C MET A 212 -4.52 -17.08 -14.53
N GLY A 213 -4.44 -17.98 -15.53
CA GLY A 213 -3.56 -17.84 -16.67
C GLY A 213 -3.89 -16.63 -17.55
N LEU A 214 -3.40 -16.65 -18.78
CA LEU A 214 -3.75 -15.63 -19.78
C LEU A 214 -5.12 -15.95 -20.38
N GLU A 215 -6.05 -15.00 -20.31
CA GLU A 215 -7.41 -15.15 -20.80
C GLU A 215 -7.86 -13.92 -21.58
N PRO A 216 -8.90 -14.04 -22.44
CA PRO A 216 -9.48 -12.88 -23.09
C PRO A 216 -9.91 -11.81 -22.09
N PRO A 217 -9.72 -10.52 -22.41
CA PRO A 217 -10.18 -9.41 -21.57
C PRO A 217 -11.67 -9.50 -21.22
N VAL A 218 -11.98 -9.23 -19.95
CA VAL A 218 -13.36 -9.07 -19.49
C VAL A 218 -13.86 -7.71 -19.98
N ARG A 219 -14.80 -7.73 -20.95
CA ARG A 219 -15.18 -6.56 -21.73
C ARG A 219 -15.70 -5.39 -20.88
N SER A 220 -16.59 -5.65 -19.92
CA SER A 220 -17.16 -4.61 -19.04
C SER A 220 -16.08 -3.92 -18.21
N ILE A 221 -15.20 -4.70 -17.57
CA ILE A 221 -14.09 -4.22 -16.76
C ILE A 221 -13.11 -3.42 -17.62
N HIS A 222 -12.79 -3.92 -18.81
CA HIS A 222 -11.87 -3.25 -19.73
C HIS A 222 -12.42 -1.90 -20.19
N ALA A 223 -13.70 -1.86 -20.61
CA ALA A 223 -14.36 -0.62 -21.01
C ALA A 223 -14.42 0.41 -19.87
N PHE A 224 -14.71 -0.04 -18.65
CA PHE A 224 -14.67 0.82 -17.46
C PHE A 224 -13.26 1.40 -17.22
N ILE A 225 -12.22 0.58 -17.32
CA ILE A 225 -10.83 1.03 -17.13
C ILE A 225 -10.45 2.08 -18.16
N GLU A 226 -10.76 1.86 -19.44
CA GLU A 226 -10.43 2.80 -20.50
C GLU A 226 -11.17 4.13 -20.31
N ALA A 227 -12.47 4.08 -20.01
CA ALA A 227 -13.27 5.27 -19.75
C ALA A 227 -12.77 6.06 -18.53
N GLU A 228 -12.42 5.38 -17.42
CA GLU A 228 -11.87 6.07 -16.26
C GLU A 228 -10.48 6.65 -16.55
N LEU A 229 -9.61 5.92 -17.23
CA LEU A 229 -8.28 6.45 -17.58
C LEU A 229 -8.38 7.70 -18.46
N GLU A 230 -9.29 7.69 -19.44
CA GLU A 230 -9.59 8.86 -20.29
C GLU A 230 -10.15 10.01 -19.47
N ARG A 231 -11.15 9.76 -18.61
CA ARG A 231 -11.73 10.76 -17.70
C ARG A 231 -10.65 11.44 -16.87
N LEU A 232 -9.74 10.65 -16.30
CA LEU A 232 -8.65 11.12 -15.44
C LEU A 232 -7.58 11.93 -16.21
N GLU A 233 -7.54 11.89 -17.54
CA GLU A 233 -6.62 12.74 -18.31
C GLU A 233 -6.95 14.23 -18.19
N SER A 234 -8.24 14.55 -18.08
CA SER A 234 -8.76 15.91 -17.99
C SER A 234 -8.75 16.51 -16.58
N ILE A 235 -8.58 15.69 -15.54
CA ILE A 235 -8.69 16.13 -14.16
C ILE A 235 -7.41 16.81 -13.70
N ARG A 236 -7.57 18.04 -13.21
CA ARG A 236 -6.55 18.78 -12.48
C ARG A 236 -7.01 18.90 -11.03
N PRO A 237 -6.42 18.14 -10.11
CA PRO A 237 -6.78 18.29 -8.71
C PRO A 237 -6.30 19.65 -8.16
N PRO A 238 -6.97 20.20 -7.14
CA PRO A 238 -6.62 21.48 -6.56
C PRO A 238 -5.26 21.42 -5.84
N ALA A 239 -4.52 22.53 -5.82
CA ALA A 239 -3.20 22.61 -5.21
C ALA A 239 -3.23 22.24 -3.71
N PRO A 240 -2.14 21.67 -3.16
CA PRO A 240 -2.16 21.11 -1.83
C PRO A 240 -1.99 22.24 -0.81
N GLN A 241 -2.91 22.35 0.15
CA GLN A 241 -2.72 23.22 1.30
C GLN A 241 -1.84 22.51 2.33
N ARG A 242 -0.53 22.79 2.29
CA ARG A 242 0.43 22.23 3.24
C ARG A 242 0.73 23.28 4.32
N GLY A 243 0.06 23.16 5.48
CA GLY A 243 0.35 23.96 6.68
C GLY A 243 1.64 23.52 7.38
N GLU A 244 1.74 23.72 8.70
CA GLU A 244 2.87 23.28 9.57
C GLU A 244 2.96 21.74 9.73
N VAL A 245 2.92 20.99 8.63
CA VAL A 245 2.94 19.52 8.62
C VAL A 245 4.31 18.96 9.02
N VAL A 246 5.38 19.67 8.68
CA VAL A 246 6.76 19.19 8.93
C VAL A 246 7.07 19.13 10.42
N SER A 247 6.60 20.10 11.23
CA SER A 247 6.83 20.08 12.68
C SER A 247 6.22 18.84 13.33
N LYS A 248 4.97 18.52 12.97
CA LYS A 248 4.27 17.34 13.48
C LYS A 248 4.99 16.04 13.08
N LEU A 249 5.48 15.95 11.84
CA LEU A 249 6.24 14.78 11.40
C LEU A 249 7.58 14.64 12.15
N ASN A 250 8.25 15.76 12.46
CA ASN A 250 9.45 15.76 13.30
C ASN A 250 9.16 15.29 14.73
N GLU A 251 8.02 15.69 15.30
CA GLU A 251 7.60 15.20 16.62
C GLU A 251 7.36 13.69 16.63
N VAL A 252 6.68 13.17 15.60
CA VAL A 252 6.49 11.72 15.43
C VAL A 252 7.84 11.02 15.30
N PHE A 253 8.74 11.54 14.47
CA PHE A 253 10.08 10.99 14.29
C PHE A 253 10.84 10.92 15.63
N HIS A 254 10.98 12.05 16.34
CA HIS A 254 11.70 12.09 17.61
C HIS A 254 11.08 11.19 18.68
N ARG A 255 9.75 11.10 18.74
CA ARG A 255 9.07 10.20 19.67
C ARG A 255 9.30 8.74 19.31
N SER A 256 9.26 8.40 18.03
CA SER A 256 9.53 7.04 17.56
C SER A 256 10.95 6.59 17.91
N LEU A 257 11.94 7.49 17.83
CA LEU A 257 13.30 7.17 18.29
C LEU A 257 13.38 6.93 19.79
N ARG A 258 12.68 7.73 20.60
CA ARG A 258 12.64 7.50 22.05
C ARG A 258 11.96 6.18 22.38
N ASP A 259 10.79 5.90 21.81
CA ASP A 259 10.03 4.69 22.10
C ASP A 259 10.76 3.41 21.66
N ALA A 260 11.54 3.48 20.57
CA ALA A 260 12.32 2.37 20.05
C ALA A 260 13.51 1.96 20.94
N TRP A 261 14.08 2.92 21.67
CA TRP A 261 15.35 2.76 22.40
C TRP A 261 15.24 3.09 23.90
N ALA A 262 14.02 3.25 24.41
CA ALA A 262 13.72 3.33 25.85
C ALA A 262 13.79 1.94 26.50
#